data_AF-A0A9E5NC52-F1
#
_entry.id   AF-A0A9E5NC52-F1
#
_cell.length_a   1.000
_cell.length_b   1.000
_cell.length_c   1.000
_cell.angle_alpha   90.00
_cell.angle_beta   90.00
_cell.angle_gamma   90.00
#
_symmetry.space_group_name_H-M   'P 1'
#
loop_
_entity.id
_entity.type
_entity.pdbx_description
1 polymer ?
#
loop_
_entity_poly.entity_id
_entity_poly.type
_entity_poly.pdbx_seq_one_letter_code
_entity_poly.pdbx_strand_id
1 'polypeptide(L)'
;MSKKVLGREAHTQPTRRNARFYVSAALALLLILAGLWALWQANRAPSSNQASAYRYSTPPPQTEPASDFALQSLDGRTVKLSDYRGQVVLLNTWATWCPPC
;
A
#
# COMPACT_ATOMS: atom_id res chain seq x y z
N MET A 1 -69.10 -9.15 26.24
CA MET A 1 -68.06 -9.47 27.23
C MET A 1 -66.86 -10.06 26.50
N SER A 2 -65.99 -9.21 25.95
CA SER A 2 -64.80 -9.66 25.22
C SER A 2 -63.76 -8.55 25.10
N LYS A 3 -62.51 -8.93 25.40
CA LYS A 3 -61.22 -8.31 25.04
C LYS A 3 -60.84 -7.01 25.78
N LYS A 4 -59.78 -7.14 26.60
CA LYS A 4 -58.48 -6.50 26.33
C LYS A 4 -57.41 -7.08 27.26
N VAL A 5 -56.65 -8.02 26.71
CA VAL A 5 -55.27 -8.29 27.11
C VAL A 5 -54.43 -7.19 26.44
N LEU A 6 -53.73 -6.38 27.23
CA LEU A 6 -52.59 -5.56 26.81
C LEU A 6 -51.77 -5.37 28.10
N GLY A 7 -50.70 -6.12 28.30
CA GLY A 7 -49.43 -5.80 27.67
C GLY A 7 -48.75 -4.74 28.54
N ARG A 8 -48.04 -5.21 29.59
CA ARG A 8 -47.27 -4.36 30.50
C ARG A 8 -46.10 -3.81 29.70
N GLU A 9 -46.23 -2.58 29.21
CA GLU A 9 -45.21 -1.94 28.40
C GLU A 9 -43.95 -1.70 29.24
N ALA A 10 -42.88 -2.41 28.88
CA ALA A 10 -41.52 -2.12 29.31
C ALA A 10 -41.08 -0.82 28.64
N HIS A 11 -41.53 0.30 29.21
CA HIS A 11 -40.99 1.62 28.91
C HIS A 11 -39.61 1.74 29.55
N THR A 12 -38.60 1.20 28.88
CA THR A 12 -37.20 1.56 29.15
C THR A 12 -37.01 2.99 28.65
N GLN A 13 -37.38 3.96 29.49
CA GLN A 13 -37.33 5.38 29.15
C GLN A 13 -35.86 5.79 28.92
N PRO A 14 -35.46 6.21 27.70
CA PRO A 14 -34.09 6.65 27.46
C PRO A 14 -33.95 8.04 28.09
N THR A 15 -33.42 8.08 29.30
CA THR A 15 -33.21 9.34 30.03
C THR A 15 -32.26 10.23 29.22
N ARG A 16 -32.74 11.43 28.84
CA ARG A 16 -32.08 12.40 27.94
C ARG A 16 -30.61 12.71 28.26
N ARG A 17 -30.17 12.52 29.51
CA ARG A 17 -28.79 12.71 29.95
C ARG A 17 -27.85 11.66 29.35
N ASN A 18 -28.34 10.44 29.16
CA ASN A 18 -27.59 9.28 28.67
C ASN A 18 -27.44 9.36 27.16
N ALA A 19 -28.45 9.86 26.45
CA ALA A 19 -28.38 10.07 25.01
C ALA A 19 -27.21 11.00 24.63
N ARG A 20 -26.96 12.05 25.42
CA ARG A 20 -25.79 12.93 25.24
C ARG A 20 -24.47 12.20 25.47
N PHE A 21 -24.41 11.35 26.51
CA PHE A 21 -23.24 10.50 26.77
C PHE A 21 -22.99 9.47 25.67
N TYR A 22 -24.04 8.84 25.14
CA TYR A 22 -23.92 7.88 24.04
C TYR A 22 -23.52 8.56 22.73
N VAL A 23 -24.04 9.76 22.43
CA VAL A 23 -23.63 10.53 21.24
C VAL A 23 -22.18 11.00 21.36
N SER A 24 -21.74 11.48 22.52
CA SER A 24 -20.34 11.86 22.72
C SER A 24 -19.40 10.66 22.66
N ALA A 25 -19.79 9.53 23.24
CA ALA A 25 -19.00 8.30 23.19
C ALA A 25 -18.92 7.75 21.76
N ALA A 26 -20.02 7.78 21.00
CA ALA A 26 -20.04 7.34 19.61
C ALA A 26 -19.17 8.24 18.72
N LEU A 27 -19.23 9.56 18.86
CA LEU A 27 -18.37 10.49 18.11
C LEU A 27 -16.90 10.30 18.45
N ALA A 28 -16.56 10.14 19.74
CA ALA A 28 -15.18 9.87 20.15
C ALA A 28 -14.67 8.55 19.58
N LEU A 29 -15.48 7.49 19.63
CA LEU A 29 -15.13 6.19 19.04
C LEU A 29 -14.95 6.29 17.52
N LEU A 30 -15.82 7.02 16.80
CA LEU A 30 -15.68 7.23 15.36
C LEU A 30 -14.40 7.97 15.00
N LEU A 31 -14.03 9.01 15.76
CA LEU A 31 -12.78 9.74 15.55
C LEU A 31 -11.54 8.88 15.85
N ILE A 32 -11.59 8.06 16.90
CA ILE A 32 -10.53 7.11 17.22
C ILE A 32 -10.39 6.06 16.12
N LEU A 33 -11.50 5.46 15.67
CA LEU A 33 -11.49 4.48 14.59
C LEU A 33 -10.98 5.07 13.28
N ALA A 34 -11.39 6.30 12.93
CA ALA A 34 -10.90 7.02 11.76
C ALA A 34 -9.40 7.34 11.87
N GLY A 35 -8.94 7.79 13.05
CA GLY A 35 -7.53 8.06 13.31
C GLY A 35 -6.66 6.80 13.24
N LEU A 36 -7.12 5.70 13.83
CA LEU A 36 -6.43 4.40 13.77
C LEU A 36 -6.39 3.86 12.33
N TRP A 37 -7.48 4.00 11.56
CA TRP A 37 -7.54 3.60 10.16
C TRP A 37 -6.62 4.45 9.26
N ALA A 38 -6.52 5.75 9.52
CA ALA A 38 -5.61 6.66 8.81
C ALA A 38 -4.14 6.40 9.15
N LEU A 39 -3.80 6.19 10.42
CA LEU A 39 -2.44 5.82 10.85
C LEU A 39 -2.01 4.49 10.26
N TRP A 40 -2.92 3.52 10.17
CA TRP A 40 -2.65 2.24 9.55
C TRP A 40 -2.44 2.34 8.04
N GLN A 41 -3.20 3.20 7.34
CA GLN A 41 -2.96 3.49 5.92
C GLN A 41 -1.62 4.20 5.69
N ALA A 42 -1.26 5.16 6.54
CA ALA A 42 0.02 5.85 6.43
C ALA A 42 1.21 4.90 6.62
N ASN A 43 1.08 3.88 7.48
CA ASN A 43 2.11 2.86 7.66
C ASN A 43 2.09 1.76 6.58
N ARG A 44 0.97 1.62 5.85
CA ARG A 44 0.93 0.90 4.59
C ARG A 44 1.34 1.86 3.49
N ALA A 45 2.61 2.27 3.52
CA ALA A 45 3.20 2.94 2.37
C ALA A 45 2.77 2.15 1.12
N PRO A 46 2.02 2.76 0.20
CA PRO A 46 1.76 2.09 -1.05
C PRO A 46 3.15 1.97 -1.67
N SER A 47 3.65 0.74 -1.81
CA SER A 47 4.48 0.44 -2.97
C SER A 47 3.52 0.65 -4.13
N SER A 48 3.36 1.91 -4.52
CA SER A 48 2.86 2.24 -5.82
C SER A 48 3.86 1.53 -6.71
N ASN A 49 3.48 0.34 -7.15
CA ASN A 49 3.83 -0.13 -8.47
C ASN A 49 3.27 0.98 -9.33
N GLN A 50 4.11 1.99 -9.50
CA GLN A 50 4.00 3.03 -10.46
C GLN A 50 4.11 2.29 -11.78
N ALA A 51 3.01 1.63 -12.14
CA ALA A 51 2.51 1.57 -13.49
C ALA A 51 2.12 3.00 -13.91
N SER A 52 2.97 3.99 -13.62
CA SER A 52 3.31 5.04 -14.55
C SER A 52 3.58 4.29 -15.83
N ALA A 53 2.61 4.33 -16.73
CA ALA A 53 2.64 3.67 -18.02
C ALA A 53 4.09 3.54 -18.46
N TYR A 54 4.61 2.31 -18.44
CA TYR A 54 5.84 2.00 -19.16
C TYR A 54 5.44 2.20 -20.61
N ARG A 55 5.44 3.47 -21.03
CA ARG A 55 5.25 3.83 -22.42
C ARG A 55 6.47 3.20 -23.05
N TYR A 56 6.24 2.08 -23.73
CA TYR A 56 7.08 1.64 -24.82
C TYR A 56 7.05 2.75 -25.89
N SER A 57 7.65 3.90 -25.58
CA SER A 57 8.26 4.72 -26.60
C SER A 57 9.48 3.92 -26.97
N THR A 58 9.39 3.19 -28.09
CA THR A 58 10.57 2.61 -28.72
C THR A 58 11.58 3.74 -28.85
N PRO A 59 12.67 3.72 -28.06
CA PRO A 59 13.71 4.72 -28.21
C PRO A 59 14.23 4.58 -29.64
N PRO A 60 14.59 5.69 -30.32
CA PRO A 60 15.34 5.56 -31.55
C PRO A 60 16.57 4.68 -31.30
N PRO A 61 16.96 3.82 -32.26
CA PRO A 61 18.09 2.92 -32.08
C PRO A 61 19.31 3.73 -31.65
N GLN A 62 19.78 3.49 -30.43
CA GLN A 62 20.99 4.11 -29.91
C GLN A 62 22.17 3.40 -30.56
N THR A 63 22.94 4.13 -31.37
CA THR A 63 24.17 3.62 -32.00
C THR A 63 25.38 3.74 -31.08
N GLU A 64 25.24 4.48 -29.98
CA GLU A 64 26.30 4.65 -29.00
C GLU A 64 26.45 3.38 -28.15
N PRO A 65 27.69 2.88 -27.98
CA PRO A 65 27.92 1.72 -27.15
C PRO A 65 27.59 2.04 -25.68
N ALA A 66 26.99 1.08 -24.99
CA ALA A 66 26.85 1.16 -23.54
C ALA A 66 28.23 1.38 -22.87
N SER A 67 28.25 2.23 -21.84
CA SER A 67 29.44 2.49 -21.05
C SER A 67 29.94 1.20 -20.43
N ASP A 68 31.26 0.99 -20.49
CA ASP A 68 31.85 -0.14 -19.80
C ASP A 68 31.82 0.08 -18.28
N PHE A 69 31.61 -1.00 -17.54
CA PHE A 69 31.65 -1.02 -16.09
C PHE A 69 32.21 -2.34 -15.61
N ALA A 70 32.86 -2.32 -14.45
CA ALA A 70 33.42 -3.49 -13.80
C ALA A 70 32.77 -3.67 -12.42
N LEU A 71 32.22 -4.86 -12.16
CA LEU A 71 31.65 -5.21 -10.87
C LEU A 71 32.35 -6.44 -10.30
N GLN A 72 32.36 -6.53 -8.98
CA GLN A 72 32.68 -7.77 -8.29
C GLN A 72 31.48 -8.70 -8.33
N SER A 73 31.67 -9.89 -8.87
CA SER A 73 30.72 -11.00 -8.75
C SER A 73 30.68 -11.52 -7.31
N LEU A 74 29.63 -12.28 -7.00
CA LEU A 74 29.48 -12.96 -5.70
C LEU A 74 30.64 -13.93 -5.42
N ASP A 75 31.27 -14.46 -6.47
CA ASP A 75 32.43 -15.36 -6.36
C ASP A 75 33.77 -14.61 -6.20
N GLY A 76 33.74 -13.28 -6.03
CA GLY A 76 34.93 -12.43 -5.86
C GLY A 76 35.73 -12.18 -7.15
N ARG A 77 35.15 -12.50 -8.32
CA ARG A 77 35.74 -12.20 -9.62
C ARG A 77 35.28 -10.85 -10.13
N THR A 78 36.18 -10.08 -10.71
CA THR A 78 35.83 -8.88 -11.47
C THR A 78 35.21 -9.28 -12.81
N VAL A 79 34.00 -8.80 -13.08
CA VAL A 79 33.27 -9.00 -14.34
C VAL A 79 33.08 -7.65 -15.02
N LYS A 80 33.37 -7.55 -16.32
CA LYS A 80 33.16 -6.33 -17.10
C LYS A 80 32.04 -6.50 -18.11
N LEU A 81 31.32 -5.42 -18.43
CA LEU A 81 30.34 -5.46 -19.51
C LEU A 81 31.01 -5.71 -20.87
N SER A 82 32.24 -5.21 -21.05
CA SER A 82 33.05 -5.43 -22.25
C SER A 82 33.37 -6.90 -22.52
N ASP A 83 33.35 -7.77 -21.50
CA ASP A 83 33.58 -9.21 -21.66
C ASP A 83 32.45 -9.91 -22.45
N TYR A 84 31.26 -9.28 -22.53
CA TYR A 84 30.07 -9.81 -23.21
C TYR A 84 29.82 -9.15 -24.60
N ARG A 85 30.79 -8.45 -25.17
CA ARG A 85 30.66 -7.83 -26.50
C ARG A 85 30.31 -8.89 -27.56
N GLY A 86 29.35 -8.56 -28.42
CA GLY A 86 28.85 -9.47 -29.47
C GLY A 86 27.79 -10.47 -29.00
N GLN A 87 27.44 -10.47 -27.71
CA GLN A 87 26.37 -11.29 -27.15
C GLN A 87 25.14 -10.45 -26.83
N VAL A 88 23.95 -11.01 -27.04
CA VAL A 88 22.71 -10.39 -26.57
C VAL A 88 22.59 -10.67 -25.08
N VAL A 89 22.69 -9.62 -24.28
CA VAL A 89 22.60 -9.69 -22.81
C VAL A 89 21.45 -8.84 -22.29
N LEU A 90 20.75 -9.35 -21.28
CA LEU A 90 19.73 -8.61 -20.53
C LEU A 90 20.31 -8.21 -19.18
N LEU A 91 20.32 -6.91 -18.88
CA LEU A 91 20.74 -6.41 -17.57
C LEU A 91 19.52 -6.25 -16.66
N ASN A 92 19.50 -6.98 -15.55
CA ASN A 92 18.48 -6.84 -14.52
C ASN A 92 19.08 -6.20 -13.25
N THR A 93 18.75 -4.94 -12.99
CA THR A 93 19.21 -4.19 -11.81
C THR A 93 18.22 -4.30 -10.66
N TRP A 94 18.64 -4.89 -9.54
CA TRP A 94 17.81 -5.05 -8.33
C TRP A 94 18.65 -4.87 -7.05
N ALA A 95 17.98 -4.66 -5.92
CA ALA A 95 18.59 -4.61 -4.59
C ALA A 95 17.72 -5.32 -3.55
N THR A 96 18.31 -5.73 -2.43
CA THR A 96 17.63 -6.50 -1.36
C THR A 96 16.48 -5.75 -0.68
N TRP A 97 16.48 -4.43 -0.77
CA TRP A 97 15.48 -3.53 -0.21
C TRP A 97 14.54 -2.96 -1.27
N CYS A 98 14.68 -3.38 -2.53
CA CYS A 98 13.71 -3.00 -3.56
C CYS A 98 12.35 -3.65 -3.23
N PRO A 99 11.24 -2.89 -3.32
CA PRO A 99 9.90 -3.47 -3.22
C PRO A 99 9.69 -4.53 -4.31
N PRO A 100 8.77 -5.49 -4.12
CA PRO A 100 8.51 -6.53 -5.12
C PRO A 100 8.05 -5.90 -6.43
N CYS A 101 8.74 -6.26 -7.52
CA CYS A 101 8.39 -5.87 -8.89
C CYS A 101 7.04 -6.43 -9.31
#